data_AF-A0A081NN98-F1
#
_entry.id   AF-A0A081NN98-F1
#
_cell.length_a   1.000
_cell.length_b   1.000
_cell.length_c   1.000
_cell.angle_alpha   90.00
_cell.angle_beta   90.00
_cell.angle_gamma   90.00
#
_symmetry.space_group_name_H-M   'P 1'
#
loop_
_entity.id
_entity.type
_entity.pdbx_description
1 polymer ?
#
loop_
_entity_poly.entity_id
_entity_poly.type
_entity_poly.pdbx_seq_one_letter_code
_entity_poly.pdbx_strand_id
1 'polypeptide(L)'
;MVIQSCLTIVFDGSFYKAILECHDDKDYSVASVTLGSSEPKMSLILKLINQDYQRFHFHHEPSRTRIVTKRINPKRAQRLANKAMKSQGISTKAQITLKKQFEEKKKLRKAQHATEKRLTQELRYQKRVAKHRKKHRGH
;
A
#
# COMPACT_ATOMS: atom_id res chain seq x y z
N MET A 1 21.68 -0.18 -13.28
CA MET A 1 20.41 0.07 -12.59
C MET A 1 20.66 -0.22 -11.14
N VAL A 2 20.61 0.80 -10.27
CA VAL A 2 20.87 0.59 -8.85
C VAL A 2 19.61 0.89 -8.07
N ILE A 3 19.04 -0.15 -7.50
CA ILE A 3 17.82 -0.06 -6.71
C ILE A 3 18.24 -0.04 -5.24
N GLN A 4 17.86 1.01 -4.53
CA GLN A 4 18.03 1.09 -3.08
C GLN A 4 16.68 0.82 -2.42
N SER A 5 16.60 -0.28 -1.66
CA SER A 5 15.38 -0.65 -0.94
C SER A 5 15.62 -0.60 0.57
N CYS A 6 14.65 -0.07 1.32
CA CYS A 6 14.66 0.01 2.77
C CYS A 6 13.32 -0.48 3.32
N LEU A 7 13.34 -1.50 4.18
CA LEU A 7 12.17 -1.98 4.90
C LEU A 7 12.21 -1.44 6.33
N THR A 8 11.17 -0.71 6.72
CA THR A 8 10.99 -0.20 8.08
C THR A 8 9.76 -0.86 8.70
N ILE A 9 9.91 -1.40 9.90
CA ILE A 9 8.79 -1.94 10.67
C ILE A 9 8.40 -0.93 11.74
N VAL A 10 7.13 -0.55 11.75
CA VAL A 10 6.61 0.48 12.66
C VAL A 10 5.33 -0.01 13.32
N PHE A 11 5.21 0.24 14.61
CA PHE A 11 3.99 0.04 15.36
C PHE A 11 3.18 1.34 15.37
N ASP A 12 1.93 1.31 14.91
CA ASP A 12 1.06 2.48 14.81
C ASP A 12 0.13 2.68 16.03
N GLY A 13 0.32 1.89 17.09
CA GLY A 13 -0.54 1.86 18.27
C GLY A 13 -1.56 0.71 18.27
N SER A 14 -1.78 0.03 17.14
CA SER A 14 -2.69 -1.12 17.06
C SER A 14 -2.10 -2.31 16.31
N PHE A 15 -1.33 -2.04 15.25
CA PHE A 15 -0.72 -3.06 14.42
C PHE A 15 0.72 -2.70 14.03
N TYR A 16 1.53 -3.73 13.87
CA TYR A 16 2.81 -3.65 13.20
C TYR A 16 2.60 -3.56 11.69
N LYS A 17 3.23 -2.57 11.09
CA LYS A 17 3.21 -2.31 9.66
C LYS A 17 4.64 -2.39 9.12
N ALA A 18 4.81 -3.15 8.05
CA ALA A 18 6.02 -3.16 7.24
C ALA A 18 5.86 -2.12 6.13
N ILE A 19 6.77 -1.16 6.07
CA ILE A 19 6.80 -0.11 5.05
C ILE A 19 8.08 -0.30 4.24
N LEU A 20 7.90 -0.56 2.96
CA LEU A 20 8.98 -0.77 2.02
C LEU A 20 9.11 0.46 1.12
N GLU A 21 10.26 1.11 1.21
CA GLU A 21 10.65 2.21 0.33
C GLU A 21 11.67 1.67 -0.66
N CYS A 22 11.37 1.78 -1.94
CA CYS A 22 12.26 1.43 -3.03
C CYS A 22 12.54 2.69 -3.84
N HIS A 23 13.81 3.01 -4.02
CA HIS A 23 14.25 4.13 -4.83
C HIS A 23 15.03 3.57 -6.01
N ASP A 24 14.66 3.97 -7.22
CA ASP A 24 15.38 3.71 -8.47
C ASP A 24 15.87 5.05 -9.07
N ASP A 25 16.70 4.98 -10.12
CA ASP A 25 17.28 6.15 -10.79
C ASP A 25 16.22 7.10 -11.38
N LYS A 26 15.01 6.61 -11.62
CA LYS A 26 13.89 7.35 -12.23
C LYS A 26 12.70 7.54 -11.29
N ASP A 27 12.40 6.53 -10.48
CA ASP A 27 11.14 6.45 -9.75
C ASP A 27 11.34 6.09 -8.28
N TYR A 28 10.52 6.70 -7.42
CA TYR A 28 10.40 6.33 -6.01
C TYR A 28 9.12 5.53 -5.83
N SER A 29 9.23 4.38 -5.16
CA SER A 29 8.11 3.47 -4.95
C SER A 29 7.97 3.18 -3.47
N VAL A 30 6.74 3.26 -2.96
CA VAL A 30 6.46 2.93 -1.55
C VAL A 30 5.28 1.97 -1.45
N ALA A 31 5.40 1.00 -0.56
CA ALA A 31 4.32 0.09 -0.21
C ALA A 31 4.25 -0.11 1.30
N SER A 32 3.05 -0.43 1.80
CA SER A 32 2.85 -0.82 3.19
C SER A 32 2.01 -2.08 3.29
N VAL A 33 2.36 -2.94 4.25
CA VAL A 33 1.64 -4.18 4.57
C VAL A 33 1.49 -4.28 6.08
N THR A 34 0.29 -4.63 6.55
CA THR A 34 0.02 -4.90 7.96
C THR A 34 0.46 -6.33 8.30
N LEU A 35 1.30 -6.48 9.32
CA LEU A 35 1.83 -7.76 9.80
C LEU A 35 0.95 -8.39 10.88
N GLY A 36 0.30 -7.56 11.71
CA GLY A 36 -0.57 -8.00 12.79
C GLY A 36 -0.35 -7.20 14.07
N SER A 37 -1.00 -7.59 15.17
CA SER A 37 -0.88 -6.89 16.47
C SER A 37 0.33 -7.32 17.30
N SER A 38 0.88 -8.50 17.02
CA SER A 38 2.07 -9.03 17.70
C SER A 38 3.35 -8.56 17.01
N GLU A 39 4.42 -8.43 17.80
CA GLU A 39 5.75 -8.10 17.28
C GLU A 39 6.18 -9.14 16.22
N PRO A 40 6.55 -8.70 15.01
CA PRO A 40 6.85 -9.62 13.92
C PRO A 40 8.19 -10.31 14.16
N LYS A 41 8.16 -11.65 14.20
CA LYS A 41 9.38 -12.46 14.25
C LYS A 41 10.20 -12.30 12.97
N MET A 42 11.52 -12.44 13.07
CA MET A 42 12.41 -12.36 11.92
C MET A 42 12.03 -13.34 10.79
N SER A 43 11.56 -14.55 11.13
CA SER A 43 11.09 -15.52 10.15
C SER A 43 9.91 -15.02 9.32
N LEU A 44 8.96 -14.30 9.95
CA LEU A 44 7.82 -13.70 9.26
C LEU A 44 8.28 -12.60 8.30
N ILE A 45 9.23 -11.76 8.74
CA ILE A 45 9.79 -10.67 7.94
C ILE A 45 10.53 -11.23 6.71
N LEU A 46 11.36 -12.25 6.91
CA LEU A 46 12.08 -12.92 5.83
C LEU A 46 11.12 -13.58 4.83
N LYS A 47 10.08 -14.26 5.32
CA LYS A 47 9.03 -14.84 4.47
C LYS A 47 8.32 -13.75 3.65
N LEU A 48 8.00 -12.63 4.28
CA LEU A 48 7.34 -11.51 3.63
C LEU A 48 8.15 -10.97 2.45
N ILE A 49 9.47 -10.81 2.63
CA ILE A 49 10.37 -10.29 1.62
C ILE A 49 10.58 -11.30 0.49
N ASN A 50 10.82 -12.57 0.83
CA ASN A 50 11.26 -13.58 -0.14
C ASN A 50 10.11 -14.25 -0.89
N GLN A 51 8.96 -14.46 -0.25
CA GLN A 51 7.84 -15.23 -0.80
C GLN A 51 6.63 -14.34 -1.11
N ASP A 52 6.33 -13.40 -0.22
CA ASP A 52 5.11 -12.61 -0.28
C ASP A 52 5.34 -11.18 -0.82
N TYR A 53 6.39 -10.95 -1.60
CA TYR A 53 6.71 -9.61 -2.12
C TYR A 53 5.54 -9.00 -2.91
N GLN A 54 4.73 -9.83 -3.54
CA GLN A 54 3.54 -9.43 -4.29
C GLN A 54 2.42 -8.82 -3.42
N ARG A 55 2.44 -9.03 -2.10
CA ARG A 55 1.48 -8.41 -1.17
C ARG A 55 1.72 -6.91 -1.02
N PHE A 56 2.91 -6.43 -1.37
CA PHE A 56 3.21 -5.00 -1.39
C PHE A 56 2.56 -4.34 -2.60
N HIS A 57 1.52 -3.56 -2.35
CA HIS A 57 0.92 -2.71 -3.36
C HIS A 57 1.73 -1.41 -3.51
N PHE A 58 2.73 -1.44 -4.39
CA PHE A 58 3.58 -0.30 -4.67
C PHE A 58 2.81 0.86 -5.29
N HIS A 59 3.06 2.04 -4.75
CA HIS A 59 2.69 3.30 -5.36
C HIS A 59 3.96 3.97 -5.87
N HIS A 60 3.98 4.26 -7.17
CA HIS A 60 5.11 4.92 -7.83
C HIS A 60 4.89 6.44 -7.83
N GLU A 61 5.94 7.18 -7.53
CA GLU A 61 5.99 8.63 -7.59
C GLU A 61 7.28 9.03 -8.33
N PRO A 62 7.17 9.83 -9.41
CA PRO A 62 8.35 10.22 -10.19
C PRO A 62 9.30 11.00 -9.28
N SER A 63 10.56 10.57 -9.22
CA SER A 63 11.54 11.17 -8.32
C SER A 63 12.69 11.76 -9.12
N ARG A 64 12.93 13.06 -8.95
CA ARG A 64 14.03 13.76 -9.64
C ARG A 64 15.40 13.54 -9.02
N THR A 65 15.46 12.82 -7.90
CA THR A 65 16.68 12.51 -7.16
C THR A 65 17.37 11.26 -7.72
N ARG A 66 18.45 11.46 -8.50
CA ARG A 66 19.32 10.37 -8.93
C ARG A 66 20.00 9.68 -7.75
N ILE A 67 20.06 8.35 -7.79
CA ILE A 67 20.79 7.57 -6.80
C ILE A 67 22.25 7.56 -7.19
N VAL A 68 23.09 8.22 -6.40
CA VAL A 68 24.54 8.09 -6.58
C VAL A 68 25.02 7.04 -5.59
N THR A 69 25.17 5.81 -6.06
CA THR A 69 25.78 4.74 -5.27
C THR A 69 27.29 4.91 -5.21
N LYS A 70 27.72 5.78 -4.30
CA LYS A 70 29.13 5.83 -3.89
C LYS A 70 29.43 4.61 -3.02
N ARG A 71 30.59 3.97 -3.22
CA ARG A 71 31.09 2.94 -2.31
C ARG A 71 31.30 3.57 -0.93
N ILE A 72 30.51 3.16 0.05
CA ILE A 72 30.60 3.65 1.43
C ILE A 72 31.44 2.64 2.23
N ASN A 73 32.38 3.14 3.04
CA ASN A 73 33.15 2.29 3.96
C ASN A 73 32.19 1.60 4.96
N PRO A 74 32.36 0.30 5.27
CA PRO A 74 31.52 -0.43 6.22
C PRO A 74 31.28 0.30 7.56
N LYS A 75 32.31 0.94 8.12
CA LYS A 75 32.19 1.72 9.38
C LYS A 75 31.25 2.91 9.24
N ARG A 76 31.25 3.56 8.08
CA ARG A 76 30.35 4.67 7.77
C ARG A 76 28.93 4.16 7.51
N ALA A 77 28.75 3.02 6.84
CA ALA A 77 27.45 2.40 6.64
C ALA A 77 26.78 2.04 7.97
N GLN A 78 27.52 1.44 8.91
CA GLN A 78 27.01 1.12 10.24
C GLN A 78 26.65 2.37 11.05
N ARG A 79 27.45 3.43 10.99
CA ARG A 79 27.10 4.73 11.62
C ARG A 79 25.83 5.33 11.04
N LEU A 80 25.63 5.24 9.73
CA LEU A 80 24.41 5.73 9.08
C LEU A 80 23.18 4.92 9.48
N ALA A 81 23.29 3.58 9.57
CA ALA A 81 22.22 2.72 10.07
C ALA A 81 21.85 3.08 11.53
N ASN A 82 22.84 3.23 12.40
CA ASN A 82 22.62 3.64 13.79
C ASN A 82 22.01 5.05 13.90
N LYS A 83 22.39 5.98 13.01
CA LYS A 83 21.80 7.32 12.93
C LYS A 83 20.34 7.25 12.48
N ALA A 84 20.04 6.43 11.48
CA ALA A 84 18.68 6.21 10.97
C ALA A 84 17.78 5.58 12.04
N MET A 85 18.31 4.67 12.87
CA MET A 85 17.56 4.13 14.01
C MET A 85 17.26 5.19 15.09
N LYS A 86 18.12 6.20 15.26
CA LYS A 86 17.94 7.29 16.22
C LYS A 86 17.01 8.39 15.71
N SER A 87 17.03 8.69 14.41
CA SER A 87 16.09 9.60 13.78
C SER A 87 14.76 8.88 13.56
N GLN A 88 13.73 9.27 14.30
CA GLN A 88 12.41 8.63 14.31
C GLN A 88 11.89 8.17 12.93
N GLY A 89 11.87 6.85 12.73
CA GLY A 89 10.86 6.13 11.94
C GLY A 89 10.78 6.42 10.44
N ILE A 90 9.54 6.30 9.94
CA ILE A 90 9.16 6.34 8.51
C ILE A 90 9.56 7.67 7.90
N SER A 91 10.14 7.65 6.70
CA SER A 91 10.40 8.87 5.91
C SER A 91 9.13 9.71 5.72
N THR A 92 9.25 11.03 5.83
CA THR A 92 8.14 11.97 5.57
C THR A 92 7.57 11.78 4.17
N LYS A 93 8.42 11.45 3.18
CA LYS A 93 7.98 11.15 1.81
C LYS A 93 7.06 9.93 1.79
N ALA A 94 7.49 8.82 2.39
CA ALA A 94 6.68 7.60 2.49
C ALA A 94 5.33 7.87 3.19
N GLN A 95 5.32 8.63 4.29
CA GLN A 95 4.08 8.98 4.99
C GLN A 95 3.11 9.78 4.10
N ILE A 96 3.61 10.79 3.37
CA ILE A 96 2.81 11.62 2.46
C ILE A 96 2.24 10.77 1.32
N THR A 97 3.08 9.98 0.65
CA THR A 97 2.66 9.15 -0.49
C THR A 97 1.65 8.08 -0.08
N LEU A 98 1.84 7.43 1.08
CA LEU A 98 0.88 6.46 1.63
C LEU A 98 -0.47 7.12 1.99
N LYS A 99 -0.44 8.34 2.53
CA LYS A 99 -1.66 9.10 2.82
C LYS A 99 -2.43 9.43 1.53
N LYS A 100 -1.74 9.88 0.48
CA LYS A 100 -2.32 10.13 -0.84
C LYS A 100 -2.98 8.87 -1.41
N GLN A 101 -2.27 7.74 -1.37
CA GLN A 101 -2.81 6.45 -1.81
C GLN A 101 -4.09 6.07 -1.06
N PHE A 102 -4.15 6.31 0.25
CA PHE A 102 -5.34 6.02 1.06
C PHE A 102 -6.54 6.88 0.64
N GLU A 103 -6.34 8.16 0.39
CA GLU A 103 -7.38 9.09 -0.05
C GLU A 103 -7.94 8.73 -1.42
N GLU A 104 -7.09 8.35 -2.37
CA GLU A 104 -7.48 7.86 -3.70
C GLU A 104 -8.32 6.58 -3.60
N LYS A 105 -7.85 5.59 -2.83
CA LYS A 105 -8.62 4.35 -2.57
C LYS A 105 -9.95 4.62 -1.88
N LYS A 106 -10.03 5.62 -1.01
CA LYS A 106 -11.30 6.03 -0.37
C LYS A 106 -12.28 6.59 -1.39
N LYS A 107 -11.83 7.44 -2.31
CA LYS A 107 -12.66 7.99 -3.40
C LYS A 107 -13.15 6.88 -4.33
N LEU A 108 -12.26 5.98 -4.76
CA LEU A 108 -12.60 4.87 -5.65
C LEU A 108 -13.66 3.95 -5.04
N ARG A 109 -13.49 3.56 -3.77
CA ARG A 109 -14.47 2.72 -3.06
C ARG A 109 -15.84 3.37 -2.97
N LYS A 110 -15.91 4.68 -2.71
CA LYS A 110 -17.19 5.41 -2.69
C LYS A 110 -17.87 5.40 -4.06
N ALA A 111 -17.11 5.61 -5.13
CA ALA A 111 -17.63 5.58 -6.49
C ALA A 111 -18.17 4.18 -6.84
N GLN A 112 -17.39 3.13 -6.58
CA GLN A 112 -17.78 1.74 -6.83
C GLN A 112 -19.06 1.35 -6.06
N HIS A 113 -19.13 1.69 -4.78
CA HIS A 113 -20.31 1.42 -3.97
C HIS A 113 -21.55 2.17 -4.48
N ALA A 114 -21.40 3.42 -4.94
CA ALA A 114 -22.51 4.17 -5.53
C ALA A 114 -23.00 3.53 -6.84
N THR A 115 -22.09 3.07 -7.71
CA THR A 115 -22.45 2.39 -8.95
C THR A 115 -23.13 1.05 -8.70
N GLU A 116 -22.62 0.25 -7.77
CA GLU A 116 -23.19 -1.05 -7.41
C GLU A 116 -24.59 -0.89 -6.79
N LYS A 117 -24.78 0.11 -5.94
CA LYS A 117 -26.10 0.44 -5.37
C LYS A 117 -27.11 0.82 -6.46
N ARG A 118 -26.72 1.62 -7.45
CA ARG A 118 -27.60 1.98 -8.58
C ARG A 118 -27.96 0.74 -9.42
N LEU A 119 -26.97 -0.09 -9.75
CA LEU A 119 -27.18 -1.30 -10.54
C LEU A 119 -28.11 -2.29 -9.83
N THR A 120 -27.92 -2.50 -8.52
CA THR A 120 -28.77 -3.38 -7.72
C THR A 120 -30.21 -2.84 -7.60
N GLN A 121 -30.38 -1.52 -7.49
CA GLN A 121 -31.72 -0.89 -7.49
C GLN A 121 -32.42 -1.07 -8.85
N GLU A 122 -31.72 -0.85 -9.96
CA GLU A 122 -32.26 -1.02 -11.31
C GLU A 122 -32.67 -2.48 -11.56
N LEU A 123 -31.81 -3.44 -11.20
CA LEU A 123 -32.13 -4.87 -11.30
C LEU A 123 -33.36 -5.25 -10.47
N ARG A 124 -33.50 -4.70 -9.26
CA ARG A 124 -34.69 -4.92 -8.42
C ARG A 124 -35.95 -4.32 -9.04
N TYR A 125 -35.84 -3.13 -9.63
CA TYR A 125 -36.93 -2.46 -10.31
C TYR A 125 -37.38 -3.26 -11.55
N GLN A 126 -36.46 -3.67 -12.42
CA GLN A 126 -36.80 -4.46 -13.60
C GLN A 126 -37.44 -5.80 -13.26
N LYS A 127 -36.97 -6.49 -12.21
CA LYS A 127 -37.62 -7.70 -11.69
C LYS A 127 -39.06 -7.44 -11.24
N ARG A 128 -39.30 -6.31 -10.55
CA ARG A 128 -40.65 -5.91 -10.11
C ARG A 128 -41.56 -5.61 -11.31
N VAL A 129 -41.08 -4.86 -12.29
CA VAL A 129 -41.82 -4.54 -13.52
C VAL A 129 -42.14 -5.82 -14.29
N ALA A 130 -41.18 -6.72 -14.47
CA ALA A 130 -41.40 -8.00 -15.14
C ALA A 130 -42.45 -8.87 -14.42
N LYS A 131 -42.41 -8.92 -13.07
CA LYS A 131 -43.41 -9.62 -12.26
C LYS A 131 -44.80 -9.00 -12.43
N HIS A 132 -44.89 -7.68 -12.44
CA HIS A 132 -46.15 -6.96 -12.67
C HIS A 132 -46.71 -7.23 -14.07
N ARG A 133 -45.88 -7.16 -15.11
CA ARG A 133 -46.26 -7.50 -16.49
C ARG A 133 -46.75 -8.94 -16.63
N LYS A 134 -46.10 -9.90 -15.98
CA LYS A 134 -46.54 -11.31 -15.96
C LYS A 134 -47.90 -11.48 -15.28
N LYS A 135 -48.17 -10.77 -14.18
CA LYS A 135 -49.49 -10.79 -13.52
C LYS A 135 -50.61 -10.23 -14.41
N HIS A 136 -50.34 -9.15 -15.14
CA HIS A 136 -51.31 -8.52 -16.05
C HIS A 136 -51.62 -9.33 -17.31
N ARG A 137 -50.66 -10.13 -17.79
CA ARG A 137 -50.85 -10.94 -19.01
C ARG A 137 -51.76 -12.16 -18.85
N GLY A 138 -52.24 -12.44 -17.64
CA GLY A 138 -53.11 -13.57 -17.36
C GLY A 138 -52.37 -14.91 -17.46
N HIS A 139 -52.48 -15.69 -16.40
CA HIS A 139 -52.60 -17.14 -16.54
C HIS A 139 -54.02 -17.48 -16.11
#